data_AF-A0A521WMR1-F1
#
_entry.id   AF-A0A521WMR1-F1
#
_cell.length_a   1.000
_cell.length_b   1.000
_cell.length_c   1.000
_cell.angle_alpha   90.00
_cell.angle_beta   90.00
_cell.angle_gamma   90.00
#
_symmetry.space_group_name_H-M   'P 1'
#
loop_
_entity.id
_entity.type
_entity.pdbx_description
1 polymer ?
#
loop_
_entity_poly.entity_id
_entity_poly.type
_entity_poly.pdbx_seq_one_letter_code
_entity_poly.pdbx_strand_id
1 'polypeptide(L)'
;MSTWLIGTLVSSKMVAENVKSLTFEVPKWPGHKAGQHCDIRLTAEDGYQAQRSYSIANAPETGSTKVEFGVQILENGEVSPYLWNMTPGDKIEIKGPLGGHFVWSTEMPGPLVLIAGGSGIVPLMAMLREHVNRRENGTEAKRDVVLLVSARTKE
;
A
#
# COMPACT_ATOMS: atom_id res chain seq x y z
N MET A 1 -16.47 13.06 -2.89
CA MET A 1 -15.09 13.58 -2.99
C MET A 1 -14.30 13.02 -1.82
N SER A 2 -13.11 12.44 -2.04
CA SER A 2 -12.30 11.91 -0.93
C SER A 2 -11.73 13.07 -0.10
N THR A 3 -12.01 13.05 1.20
CA THR A 3 -11.45 13.99 2.18
C THR A 3 -10.09 13.50 2.66
N TRP A 4 -9.28 14.42 3.18
CA TRP A 4 -8.05 14.07 3.89
C TRP A 4 -8.41 13.46 5.25
N LEU A 5 -7.80 12.32 5.56
CA LEU A 5 -7.92 11.58 6.81
C LEU A 5 -6.59 11.61 7.53
N ILE A 6 -6.61 11.58 8.86
CA ILE A 6 -5.39 11.47 9.66
C ILE A 6 -5.10 9.99 9.90
N GLY A 7 -3.93 9.54 9.46
CA GLY A 7 -3.39 8.22 9.78
C GLY A 7 -2.33 8.32 10.86
N THR A 8 -2.36 7.41 11.84
CA THR A 8 -1.31 7.29 12.86
C THR A 8 -0.47 6.05 12.57
N LEU A 9 0.85 6.19 12.48
CA LEU A 9 1.73 5.06 12.26
C LEU A 9 1.64 4.10 13.45
N VAL A 10 1.37 2.82 13.18
CA VAL A 10 1.30 1.77 14.22
C VAL A 10 2.36 0.69 14.05
N SER A 11 2.96 0.57 12.85
CA SER A 11 4.03 -0.40 12.59
C SER A 11 4.95 0.12 11.50
N SER A 12 6.25 -0.05 11.71
CA SER A 12 7.32 0.23 10.73
C SER A 12 8.25 -0.97 10.67
N LYS A 13 8.38 -1.59 9.49
CA LYS A 13 9.18 -2.81 9.29
C LYS A 13 10.07 -2.66 8.08
N MET A 14 11.35 -2.98 8.20
CA MET A 14 12.22 -3.15 7.04
C MET A 14 11.75 -4.38 6.25
N VAL A 15 11.61 -4.24 4.94
CA VAL A 15 11.29 -5.35 4.02
C VAL A 15 12.40 -5.60 3.00
N ALA A 16 13.25 -4.61 2.77
CA ALA A 16 14.54 -4.71 2.07
C ALA A 16 15.46 -3.60 2.61
N GLU A 17 16.73 -3.55 2.21
CA GLU A 17 17.70 -2.54 2.70
C GLU A 17 17.21 -1.09 2.55
N ASN A 18 16.54 -0.78 1.43
CA ASN A 18 16.03 0.54 1.11
C ASN A 18 14.50 0.60 1.04
N VAL A 19 13.78 -0.37 1.62
CA VAL A 19 12.31 -0.41 1.61
C VAL A 19 11.76 -0.71 2.99
N LYS A 20 10.78 0.09 3.43
CA LYS A 20 9.97 -0.16 4.63
C LYS A 20 8.51 -0.45 4.26
N SER A 21 7.88 -1.34 5.02
CA SER A 21 6.43 -1.45 5.12
C SER A 21 5.98 -0.61 6.32
N LEU A 22 5.10 0.36 6.07
CA LEU A 22 4.53 1.25 7.07
C LEU A 22 3.03 0.99 7.17
N THR A 23 2.53 0.67 8.36
CA THR A 23 1.09 0.46 8.60
C THR A 23 0.54 1.60 9.44
N PHE A 24 -0.55 2.19 8.95
CA PHE A 24 -1.26 3.29 9.58
C PHE A 24 -2.63 2.84 10.07
N GLU A 25 -2.99 3.27 11.27
CA GLU A 25 -4.35 3.25 11.79
C GLU A 25 -5.08 4.51 11.31
N VAL A 26 -6.17 4.33 10.57
CA VAL A 26 -6.96 5.40 9.96
C VAL A 26 -8.43 5.22 10.40
N PRO A 27 -8.87 5.82 11.52
CA PRO A 27 -10.16 5.48 12.14
C PRO A 27 -11.40 5.66 11.25
N LYS A 28 -11.33 6.54 10.25
CA LYS A 28 -12.41 6.82 9.30
C LYS A 28 -12.15 6.21 7.92
N TRP A 29 -11.35 5.16 7.86
CA TRP A 29 -11.03 4.50 6.59
C TRP A 29 -12.29 3.89 5.97
N PRO A 30 -12.61 4.21 4.70
CA PRO A 30 -13.79 3.67 4.04
C PRO A 30 -13.59 2.26 3.48
N GLY A 31 -12.41 1.64 3.69
CA GLY A 31 -11.99 0.44 2.99
C GLY A 31 -11.36 0.74 1.63
N HIS A 32 -10.91 -0.31 0.94
CA HIS A 32 -10.28 -0.20 -0.39
C HIS A 32 -10.43 -1.50 -1.18
N LYS A 33 -10.02 -1.48 -2.45
CA LYS A 33 -9.83 -2.66 -3.31
C LYS A 33 -8.34 -2.88 -3.59
N ALA A 34 -7.94 -4.14 -3.74
CA ALA A 34 -6.57 -4.50 -4.09
C ALA A 34 -6.17 -3.85 -5.42
N GLY A 35 -5.04 -3.14 -5.43
CA GLY A 35 -4.58 -2.34 -6.58
C GLY A 35 -4.90 -0.85 -6.53
N GLN A 36 -5.63 -0.38 -5.51
CA GLN A 36 -5.81 1.06 -5.26
C GLN A 36 -4.58 1.68 -4.56
N HIS A 37 -4.56 3.01 -4.54
CA HIS A 37 -3.51 3.81 -3.91
C HIS A 37 -4.12 4.93 -3.06
N CYS A 38 -3.28 5.62 -2.31
CA CYS A 38 -3.61 6.85 -1.60
C CYS A 38 -2.66 7.96 -2.00
N ASP A 39 -3.10 9.20 -1.88
CA ASP A 39 -2.21 10.34 -1.79
C ASP A 39 -1.84 10.58 -0.33
N ILE A 40 -0.54 10.70 -0.07
CA ILE A 40 0.00 11.10 1.24
C ILE A 40 0.48 12.54 1.13
N ARG A 41 0.07 13.37 2.08
CA ARG A 41 0.51 14.76 2.20
C ARG A 41 1.24 15.00 3.51
N LEU A 42 2.34 15.73 3.39
CA LEU A 42 3.14 16.25 4.49
C LEU A 42 3.07 17.76 4.44
N THR A 43 2.87 18.40 5.59
CA THR A 43 2.85 19.85 5.73
C THR A 43 3.97 20.26 6.69
N ALA A 44 4.91 21.07 6.22
CA ALA A 44 5.98 21.64 7.03
C ALA A 44 5.47 22.80 7.90
N GLU A 45 6.26 23.21 8.89
CA GLU A 45 5.89 24.30 9.83
C GLU A 45 5.66 25.65 9.13
N ASP A 46 6.36 25.90 8.03
CA ASP A 46 6.21 27.08 7.18
C ASP A 46 5.00 27.00 6.23
N GLY A 47 4.23 25.91 6.28
CA GLY A 47 3.06 25.67 5.46
C GLY A 47 3.35 25.02 4.10
N TYR A 48 4.61 24.73 3.77
CA TYR A 48 4.95 24.01 2.54
C TYR A 48 4.34 22.60 2.54
N GLN A 49 3.72 22.20 1.43
CA GLN A 49 3.07 20.88 1.30
C GLN A 49 3.71 20.04 0.20
N ALA A 50 4.18 18.86 0.56
CA ALA A 50 4.60 17.82 -0.38
C ALA A 50 3.56 16.71 -0.41
N GLN A 51 3.17 16.28 -1.62
CA GLN A 51 2.21 15.20 -1.82
C GLN A 51 2.77 14.16 -2.79
N ARG A 52 2.61 12.87 -2.47
CA ARG A 52 2.94 11.76 -3.38
C ARG A 52 1.93 10.62 -3.23
N SER A 53 1.70 9.89 -4.33
CA SER A 53 0.83 8.73 -4.34
C SER A 53 1.60 7.46 -3.94
N TYR A 54 0.99 6.64 -3.09
CA TYR A 54 1.51 5.35 -2.64
C TYR A 54 0.45 4.26 -2.81
N SER A 55 0.82 3.17 -3.48
CA SER A 55 -0.03 1.97 -3.58
C SER A 55 -0.27 1.37 -2.20
N ILE A 56 -1.49 0.87 -1.99
CA ILE A 56 -1.85 0.14 -0.78
C ILE A 56 -1.29 -1.28 -0.89
N ALA A 57 -0.64 -1.75 0.17
CA ALA A 57 0.07 -3.03 0.21
C ALA A 57 -0.77 -4.16 0.81
N ASN A 58 -1.63 -3.87 1.79
CA ASN A 58 -2.45 -4.88 2.45
C ASN A 58 -3.68 -5.26 1.61
N ALA A 59 -4.21 -6.45 1.85
CA ALA A 59 -5.48 -6.86 1.25
C ALA A 59 -6.64 -6.03 1.80
N PRO A 60 -7.72 -5.86 1.01
CA PRO A 60 -9.00 -5.40 1.52
C PRO A 60 -9.48 -6.28 2.67
N GLU A 61 -9.92 -5.65 3.76
CA GLU A 61 -10.47 -6.34 4.91
C GLU A 61 -11.68 -5.57 5.43
N THR A 62 -12.83 -6.23 5.50
CA THR A 62 -14.10 -5.61 5.91
C THR A 62 -14.00 -5.13 7.35
N GLY A 63 -14.26 -3.84 7.57
CA GLY A 63 -14.22 -3.22 8.90
C GLY A 63 -12.82 -2.88 9.41
N SER A 64 -11.77 -3.22 8.66
CA SER A 64 -10.40 -2.84 8.99
C SER A 64 -10.15 -1.37 8.69
N THR A 65 -9.54 -0.69 9.66
CA THR A 65 -9.12 0.72 9.57
C THR A 65 -7.63 0.86 9.28
N LYS A 66 -6.94 -0.25 9.01
CA LYS A 66 -5.50 -0.28 8.75
C LYS A 66 -5.19 -0.14 7.26
N VAL A 67 -4.19 0.68 6.97
CA VAL A 67 -3.65 0.88 5.62
C VAL A 67 -2.13 0.72 5.64
N GLU A 68 -1.61 -0.16 4.80
CA GLU A 68 -0.18 -0.45 4.68
C GLU A 68 0.36 0.15 3.38
N PHE A 69 1.54 0.78 3.45
CA PHE A 69 2.27 1.30 2.29
C PHE A 69 3.68 0.72 2.25
N GLY A 70 4.15 0.36 1.06
CA GLY A 70 5.56 0.08 0.81
C GLY A 70 6.28 1.37 0.39
N VAL A 71 7.27 1.78 1.17
CA VAL A 71 8.04 3.02 0.98
C VAL A 71 9.48 2.67 0.68
N GLN A 72 9.90 2.93 -0.55
CA GLN A 72 11.33 2.93 -0.92
C GLN A 72 11.94 4.28 -0.56
N ILE A 73 13.10 4.29 0.12
CA ILE A 73 13.82 5.53 0.36
C ILE A 73 14.44 6.04 -0.94
N LEU A 74 14.07 7.27 -1.30
CA LEU A 74 14.76 8.09 -2.29
C LEU A 74 15.47 9.22 -1.54
N GLU A 75 16.80 9.20 -1.52
CA GLU A 75 17.63 10.12 -0.72
C GLU A 75 17.32 11.60 -1.00
N ASN A 76 17.03 11.93 -2.25
CA ASN A 76 16.69 13.30 -2.69
C ASN A 76 15.18 13.54 -2.81
N GLY A 77 14.34 12.67 -2.24
CA GLY A 77 12.89 12.79 -2.27
C GLY A 77 12.35 13.70 -1.15
N GLU A 78 11.24 14.39 -1.38
CA GLU A 78 10.61 15.22 -0.34
C GLU A 78 9.80 14.39 0.67
N VAL A 79 9.13 13.33 0.19
CA VAL A 79 8.18 12.55 1.01
C VAL A 79 8.79 11.26 1.56
N SER A 80 9.60 10.54 0.77
CA SER A 80 10.14 9.24 1.19
C SER A 80 11.08 9.32 2.40
N PRO A 81 11.98 10.32 2.56
CA PRO A 81 12.82 10.41 3.76
C PRO A 81 12.01 10.72 5.02
N TYR A 82 10.95 11.52 4.91
CA TYR A 82 10.06 11.76 6.03
C TYR A 82 9.39 10.47 6.47
N LEU A 83 8.71 9.77 5.54
CA LEU A 83 8.05 8.49 5.83
C LEU A 83 9.02 7.44 6.37
N TRP A 84 10.25 7.41 5.84
CA TRP A 84 11.29 6.49 6.27
C TRP A 84 11.68 6.68 7.74
N ASN A 85 11.71 7.92 8.21
CA ASN A 85 12.13 8.25 9.57
C ASN A 85 10.98 8.25 10.59
N MET A 86 9.74 8.05 10.16
CA MET A 86 8.60 7.97 11.06
C MET A 86 8.71 6.80 12.05
N THR A 87 8.18 7.04 13.24
CA THR A 87 8.07 6.09 14.35
C THR A 87 6.60 5.89 14.76
N PRO A 88 6.24 4.75 15.36
CA PRO A 88 4.86 4.53 15.81
C PRO A 88 4.36 5.67 16.71
N GLY A 89 3.18 6.20 16.40
CA GLY A 89 2.61 7.39 17.02
C GLY A 89 2.62 8.63 16.13
N ASP A 90 3.52 8.69 15.14
CA ASP A 90 3.59 9.81 14.19
C ASP A 90 2.36 9.83 13.26
N LYS A 91 2.00 11.03 12.77
CA LYS A 91 0.78 11.26 12.01
C LYS A 91 1.06 11.79 10.61
N ILE A 92 0.23 11.38 9.65
CA ILE A 92 0.21 11.90 8.28
C ILE A 92 -1.21 12.13 7.80
N GLU A 93 -1.34 12.94 6.74
CA GLU A 93 -2.59 13.11 6.02
C GLU A 93 -2.66 12.14 4.85
N ILE A 94 -3.75 11.37 4.78
CA ILE A 94 -3.99 10.34 3.77
C ILE A 94 -5.30 10.67 3.06
N LYS A 95 -5.27 10.76 1.74
CA LYS A 95 -6.46 10.89 0.89
C LYS A 95 -6.62 9.64 0.05
N GLY A 96 -7.73 8.95 0.21
CA GLY A 96 -8.03 7.73 -0.54
C GLY A 96 -9.19 6.93 0.04
N PRO A 97 -9.42 5.73 -0.52
CA PRO A 97 -8.67 5.16 -1.63
C PRO A 97 -8.90 5.92 -2.95
N LEU A 98 -7.91 5.91 -3.83
CA LEU A 98 -7.92 6.50 -5.17
C LEU A 98 -7.64 5.44 -6.23
N GLY A 99 -7.95 5.78 -7.48
CA GLY A 99 -7.80 4.88 -8.64
C GLY A 99 -8.98 3.93 -8.83
N GLY A 100 -8.76 2.89 -9.64
CA GLY A 100 -9.78 1.92 -10.04
C GLY A 100 -9.43 1.11 -11.29
N HIS A 101 -8.57 1.67 -12.15
CA HIS A 101 -8.14 1.02 -13.40
C HIS A 101 -7.19 -0.16 -13.20
N PHE A 102 -6.50 -0.23 -12.06
CA PHE A 102 -5.54 -1.28 -11.72
C PHE A 102 -6.05 -2.21 -10.61
N VAL A 103 -7.36 -2.25 -10.40
CA VAL A 103 -7.97 -3.11 -9.38
C VAL A 103 -8.09 -4.54 -9.89
N TRP A 104 -7.78 -5.50 -9.02
CA TRP A 104 -8.07 -6.91 -9.24
C TRP A 104 -9.09 -7.41 -8.22
N SER A 105 -9.94 -8.35 -8.64
CA SER A 105 -10.85 -9.08 -7.76
C SER A 105 -10.89 -10.56 -8.13
N THR A 106 -11.27 -11.39 -7.16
CA THR A 106 -11.41 -12.84 -7.34
C THR A 106 -12.50 -13.24 -8.32
N GLU A 107 -13.42 -12.32 -8.65
CA GLU A 107 -14.46 -12.53 -9.67
C GLU A 107 -13.89 -12.50 -11.10
N MET A 108 -12.68 -11.95 -11.28
CA MET A 108 -12.02 -11.96 -12.59
C MET A 108 -11.59 -13.39 -12.96
N PRO A 109 -11.93 -13.87 -14.18
CA PRO A 109 -11.65 -15.24 -14.58
C PRO A 109 -10.18 -15.45 -14.97
N GLY A 110 -9.75 -16.71 -14.94
CA GLY A 110 -8.46 -17.16 -15.48
C GLY A 110 -7.26 -17.03 -14.52
N PRO A 111 -6.07 -17.44 -15.00
CA PRO A 111 -4.83 -17.33 -14.24
C PRO A 111 -4.48 -15.88 -13.90
N LEU A 112 -3.84 -15.68 -12.75
CA LEU A 112 -3.35 -14.37 -12.31
C LEU A 112 -1.85 -14.24 -12.59
N VAL A 113 -1.48 -13.34 -13.50
CA VAL A 113 -0.07 -13.03 -13.81
C VAL A 113 0.25 -11.63 -13.30
N LEU A 114 1.20 -11.54 -12.37
CA LEU A 114 1.64 -10.34 -11.68
C LEU A 114 3.09 -10.05 -12.08
N ILE A 115 3.36 -8.88 -12.67
CA ILE A 115 4.69 -8.49 -13.12
C ILE A 115 5.07 -7.16 -12.47
N ALA A 116 6.16 -7.15 -11.69
CA ALA A 116 6.63 -5.98 -10.97
C ALA A 116 8.10 -5.68 -11.21
N GLY A 117 8.44 -4.39 -11.17
CA GLY A 117 9.80 -3.89 -10.97
C GLY A 117 9.85 -2.99 -9.74
N GLY A 118 10.80 -3.23 -8.84
CA GLY A 118 10.98 -2.43 -7.62
C GLY A 118 9.69 -2.25 -6.80
N SER A 119 9.38 -1.02 -6.41
CA SER A 119 8.17 -0.67 -5.64
C SER A 119 6.86 -0.97 -6.36
N GLY A 120 6.88 -1.26 -7.67
CA GLY A 120 5.72 -1.74 -8.42
C GLY A 120 5.13 -3.05 -7.90
N ILE A 121 5.84 -3.77 -7.02
CA ILE A 121 5.33 -4.97 -6.35
C ILE A 121 4.22 -4.66 -5.34
N VAL A 122 4.18 -3.45 -4.76
CA VAL A 122 3.27 -3.10 -3.66
C VAL A 122 1.79 -3.37 -3.95
N PRO A 123 1.19 -2.87 -5.06
CA PRO A 123 -0.21 -3.18 -5.37
C PRO A 123 -0.42 -4.67 -5.68
N LEU A 124 0.60 -5.36 -6.20
CA LEU A 124 0.51 -6.80 -6.50
C LEU A 124 0.50 -7.65 -5.23
N MET A 125 1.19 -7.19 -4.18
CA MET A 125 1.10 -7.81 -2.86
C MET A 125 -0.30 -7.70 -2.27
N ALA A 126 -1.00 -6.59 -2.47
CA ALA A 126 -2.40 -6.47 -2.05
C ALA A 126 -3.30 -7.48 -2.78
N MET A 127 -3.07 -7.68 -4.09
CA MET A 127 -3.81 -8.67 -4.90
C MET A 127 -3.50 -10.10 -4.45
N LEU A 128 -2.22 -10.42 -4.23
CA LEU A 128 -1.79 -11.75 -3.80
C LEU A 128 -2.30 -12.09 -2.40
N ARG A 129 -2.27 -11.11 -1.48
CA ARG A 129 -2.83 -11.28 -0.12
C ARG A 129 -4.35 -11.46 -0.16
N GLU A 130 -5.05 -10.69 -1.00
CA GLU A 130 -6.50 -10.88 -1.21
C GLU A 130 -6.81 -12.28 -1.74
N HIS A 131 -6.05 -12.76 -2.73
CA HIS A 131 -6.17 -14.12 -3.25
C HIS A 131 -6.01 -15.17 -2.15
N VAL A 132 -4.94 -15.06 -1.35
CA VAL A 132 -4.69 -16.00 -0.25
C VAL A 132 -5.81 -15.97 0.78
N ASN A 133 -6.23 -14.78 1.23
CA ASN A 133 -7.30 -14.61 2.21
C ASN A 133 -8.62 -15.25 1.72
N ARG A 134 -9.00 -15.02 0.46
CA ARG A 134 -10.25 -15.56 -0.09
C ARG A 134 -10.21 -17.07 -0.26
N ARG A 135 -9.06 -17.61 -0.69
CA ARG A 135 -8.83 -19.04 -0.81
C ARG A 135 -8.93 -19.73 0.55
N GLU A 136 -8.31 -19.16 1.59
CA GLU A 136 -8.36 -19.69 2.96
C GLU A 136 -9.77 -19.65 3.53
N ASN A 137 -10.54 -18.61 3.20
CA ASN A 137 -11.94 -18.46 3.60
C ASN A 137 -12.93 -19.24 2.71
N GLY A 138 -12.45 -20.00 1.72
CA GLY A 138 -13.29 -20.79 0.80
C GLY A 138 -14.17 -19.95 -0.14
N THR A 139 -13.88 -18.66 -0.29
CA THR A 139 -14.64 -17.70 -1.12
C THR A 139 -14.02 -17.47 -2.49
N GLU A 140 -12.96 -18.21 -2.83
CA GLU A 140 -12.33 -18.19 -4.14
C GLU A 140 -11.92 -19.60 -4.59
N ALA A 141 -12.15 -19.90 -5.87
CA ALA A 141 -11.71 -21.13 -6.50
C ALA A 141 -10.19 -21.19 -6.69
N LYS A 142 -9.63 -22.40 -6.74
CA LYS A 142 -8.21 -22.59 -7.08
C LYS A 142 -7.93 -21.99 -8.47
N ARG A 143 -6.93 -21.10 -8.56
CA ARG A 143 -6.39 -20.55 -9.81
C ARG A 143 -4.87 -20.66 -9.82
N ASP A 144 -4.29 -20.64 -11.01
CA ASP A 144 -2.84 -20.50 -11.17
C ASP A 144 -2.42 -19.05 -10.96
N VAL A 145 -1.35 -18.85 -10.20
CA VAL A 145 -0.79 -17.52 -9.90
C VAL A 145 0.70 -17.52 -10.22
N VAL A 146 1.13 -16.54 -11.01
CA VAL A 146 2.54 -16.32 -11.35
C VAL A 146 2.91 -14.90 -10.94
N LEU A 147 3.96 -14.77 -10.12
CA LEU A 147 4.57 -13.50 -9.77
C LEU A 147 5.98 -13.44 -10.35
N LEU A 148 6.22 -12.45 -11.21
CA LEU A 148 7.53 -12.12 -11.76
C LEU A 148 7.98 -10.78 -11.18
N VAL A 149 9.12 -10.77 -10.48
CA VAL A 149 9.67 -9.56 -9.86
C VAL A 149 11.07 -9.30 -10.39
N SER A 150 11.31 -8.06 -10.79
CA SER A 150 12.63 -7.54 -11.08
C SER A 150 13.06 -6.58 -9.98
N ALA A 151 14.23 -6.84 -9.40
CA ALA A 151 14.89 -6.01 -8.41
C ALA A 151 16.37 -5.83 -8.81
N ARG A 152 17.00 -4.76 -8.32
CA ARG A 152 18.42 -4.50 -8.59
C ARG A 152 19.34 -5.46 -7.85
N THR A 153 18.89 -5.93 -6.70
CA THR A 153 19.61 -6.76 -5.74
C THR A 153 18.75 -7.96 -5.36
N LYS A 154 19.34 -8.97 -4.73
CA LYS A 154 18.62 -10.19 -4.30
C LYS A 154 17.99 -10.00 -2.93
N GLU A 155 18.63 -9.19 -2.11
CA GLU A 155 18.22 -8.68 -0.79
C GLU A 155 16.99 -7.78 -0.91
#